data_AF-A0A7V6UX17-F1
#
_entry.id   AF-A0A7V6UX17-F1
#
_cell.length_a   1.000
_cell.length_b   1.000
_cell.length_c   1.000
_cell.angle_alpha   90.00
_cell.angle_beta   90.00
_cell.angle_gamma   90.00
#
_symmetry.space_group_name_H-M   'P 1'
#
loop_
_entity.id
_entity.type
_entity.pdbx_description
1 polymer ?
#
loop_
_entity_poly.entity_id
_entity_poly.type
_entity_poly.pdbx_seq_one_letter_code
_entity_poly.pdbx_strand_id
1 'polypeptide(L)'
;MLLVLKIFAFALLAAGALTVFGARWLVSKYNLDRNMKVEHEYEMSGEEIEQYKYNKAVINVKMLGMIILLPGLILLLVLFK
;
A
#
# COMPACT_ATOMS: atom_id res chain seq x y z
N MET A 1 11.14 -7.77 -27.33
CA MET A 1 10.10 -8.36 -26.45
C MET A 1 10.54 -8.42 -24.99
N LEU A 2 11.65 -9.07 -24.65
CA LEU A 2 12.17 -9.15 -23.27
C LEU A 2 12.47 -7.79 -22.61
N LEU A 3 12.89 -6.80 -23.39
CA LEU A 3 13.18 -5.44 -22.89
C LEU A 3 11.92 -4.73 -22.37
N VAL A 4 10.77 -4.92 -23.02
CA VAL A 4 9.47 -4.36 -22.60
C VAL A 4 9.03 -4.98 -21.27
N LEU A 5 9.16 -6.30 -21.11
CA LEU A 5 8.84 -6.98 -19.86
C LEU A 5 9.76 -6.54 -18.70
N LYS A 6 11.05 -6.29 -18.98
CA LYS A 6 11.97 -5.76 -17.98
C LYS A 6 11.57 -4.35 -17.52
N ILE A 7 11.26 -3.45 -18.45
CA ILE A 7 10.76 -2.11 -18.11
C ILE A 7 9.49 -2.21 -17.27
N PHE A 8 8.56 -3.08 -17.66
CA PHE A 8 7.32 -3.29 -16.94
C PHE A 8 7.54 -3.83 -15.51
N ALA A 9 8.48 -4.76 -15.34
CA ALA A 9 8.86 -5.27 -14.02
C ALA A 9 9.38 -4.14 -13.10
N PHE A 10 10.29 -3.30 -13.62
CA PHE A 10 10.79 -2.14 -12.87
C PHE A 10 9.70 -1.11 -12.57
N ALA A 11 8.77 -0.88 -13.51
CA ALA A 11 7.65 0.03 -13.29
C ALA A 11 6.74 -0.45 -12.14
N LEU A 12 6.42 -1.74 -12.10
CA LEU A 12 5.65 -2.35 -11.01
C LEU A 12 6.37 -2.26 -9.66
N LEU A 13 7.67 -2.56 -9.64
CA LEU A 13 8.49 -2.45 -8.44
C LEU A 13 8.53 -1.01 -7.91
N ALA A 14 8.79 -0.05 -8.79
CA ALA A 14 8.84 1.36 -8.44
C ALA A 14 7.48 1.87 -7.94
N ALA A 15 6.39 1.57 -8.66
CA ALA A 15 5.04 1.99 -8.27
C ALA A 15 4.60 1.36 -6.94
N GLY A 16 4.85 0.06 -6.76
CA GLY A 16 4.56 -0.65 -5.51
C GLY A 16 5.36 -0.09 -4.35
N ALA A 17 6.67 0.13 -4.52
CA ALA A 17 7.53 0.69 -3.49
C ALA A 17 7.09 2.12 -3.11
N LEU A 18 6.86 2.99 -4.11
CA LEU A 18 6.38 4.35 -3.88
C LEU A 18 5.05 4.37 -3.12
N THR A 19 4.16 3.42 -3.39
CA THR A 19 2.89 3.28 -2.67
C THR A 19 3.09 2.85 -1.22
N VAL A 20 3.99 1.89 -0.95
CA VAL A 20 4.30 1.43 0.42
C VAL A 20 4.96 2.53 1.26
N PHE A 21 5.99 3.18 0.71
CA PHE A 21 6.72 4.24 1.42
C PHE A 21 5.89 5.54 1.51
N GLY A 22 5.10 5.83 0.48
CA GLY A 22 4.20 6.98 0.43
C GLY A 22 2.89 6.80 1.20
N ALA A 23 2.63 5.64 1.81
CA ALA A 23 1.34 5.30 2.40
C ALA A 23 0.85 6.33 3.43
N ARG A 24 1.71 6.79 4.34
CA ARG A 24 1.34 7.82 5.33
C ARG A 24 0.91 9.13 4.67
N TRP A 25 1.68 9.57 3.68
CA TRP A 25 1.38 10.78 2.93
C TRP A 25 0.08 10.64 2.12
N LEU A 26 -0.15 9.48 1.48
CA LEU A 26 -1.38 9.20 0.74
C LEU A 26 -2.60 9.21 1.66
N VAL A 27 -2.52 8.56 2.82
CA VAL A 27 -3.62 8.55 3.79
C VAL A 27 -3.94 9.95 4.28
N SER A 28 -2.93 10.72 4.70
CA SER A 28 -3.12 12.10 5.16
C SER A 28 -3.63 13.04 4.06
N LYS A 29 -3.13 12.91 2.83
CA LYS A 29 -3.51 13.78 1.71
C LYS A 29 -4.95 13.53 1.23
N TYR A 30 -5.35 12.27 1.20
CA TYR A 30 -6.66 11.87 0.67
C TYR A 30 -7.69 11.54 1.76
N ASN A 31 -7.34 11.71 3.04
CA ASN A 31 -8.20 11.39 4.20
C ASN A 31 -8.79 9.98 4.13
N LEU A 32 -7.95 9.00 3.75
CA LEU A 32 -8.39 7.60 3.51
C LEU A 32 -8.85 6.88 4.79
N ASP A 33 -8.57 7.47 5.94
CA ASP A 33 -8.95 7.04 7.27
C ASP A 33 -10.44 7.32 7.59
N ARG A 34 -11.06 8.33 6.97
CA ARG A 34 -12.44 8.75 7.28
C ARG A 34 -13.51 7.67 7.11
N ASN A 35 -13.31 6.76 6.16
CA ASN A 35 -14.27 5.70 5.84
C ASN A 35 -13.89 4.33 6.43
N MET A 36 -12.89 4.29 7.32
CA MET A 36 -12.45 3.04 7.93
C MET A 36 -13.46 2.61 9.01
N LYS A 37 -14.00 1.39 8.85
CA LYS A 37 -14.82 0.75 9.87
C LYS A 37 -13.96 0.31 11.03
N VAL A 38 -14.39 0.66 12.24
CA VAL A 38 -13.79 0.20 13.49
C VAL A 38 -14.72 -0.82 14.10
N GLU A 39 -14.16 -1.99 14.36
CA GLU A 39 -14.85 -3.03 15.13
C GLU A 39 -14.60 -2.69 16.59
N HIS A 40 -15.64 -2.76 17.42
CA HIS A 40 -15.58 -2.45 18.86
C HIS A 40 -15.34 -0.97 19.21
N GLU A 41 -15.94 -0.02 18.48
CA GLU A 41 -15.88 1.42 18.80
C GLU A 41 -16.30 1.76 20.25
N TYR A 42 -17.14 0.93 20.88
CA TYR A 42 -17.60 1.14 22.26
C TYR A 42 -16.54 0.87 23.35
N GLU A 43 -15.43 0.22 22.99
CA GLU A 43 -14.32 -0.10 23.93
C GLU A 43 -13.17 0.90 23.85
N MET A 44 -13.24 1.86 22.91
CA MET A 44 -12.14 2.78 22.58
C MET A 44 -12.55 4.23 22.84
N SER A 45 -11.62 5.02 23.34
CA SER A 45 -11.80 6.48 23.42
C SER A 45 -11.82 7.11 22.02
N GLY A 46 -12.37 8.32 21.90
CA GLY A 46 -12.45 9.02 20.61
C GLY A 46 -11.10 9.20 19.92
N GLU A 47 -10.05 9.50 20.68
CA GLU A 47 -8.68 9.65 20.17
C GLU A 47 -8.09 8.32 19.68
N GLU A 48 -8.33 7.22 20.41
CA GLU A 48 -7.91 5.88 20.01
C GLU A 48 -8.60 5.41 18.74
N ILE A 49 -9.88 5.76 18.55
CA ILE A 49 -10.64 5.46 17.33
C ILE A 49 -10.02 6.16 16.13
N GLU A 50 -9.70 7.46 16.24
CA GLU A 50 -9.07 8.21 15.15
C GLU A 50 -7.70 7.64 14.79
N GLN A 51 -6.87 7.36 15.79
CA GLN A 51 -5.55 6.77 15.57
C GLN A 51 -5.64 5.38 14.95
N TYR A 52 -6.59 4.55 15.37
CA TYR A 52 -6.83 3.24 14.80
C TYR A 52 -7.28 3.35 13.33
N LYS A 53 -8.23 4.24 13.00
CA LYS A 53 -8.69 4.48 11.62
C LYS A 53 -7.52 4.90 10.72
N TYR A 54 -6.68 5.81 11.21
CA TYR A 54 -5.48 6.24 10.49
C TYR A 54 -4.50 5.09 10.24
N ASN A 55 -4.16 4.34 11.29
CA ASN A 55 -3.22 3.22 11.18
C ASN A 55 -3.74 2.11 10.26
N LYS A 56 -5.03 1.78 10.36
CA LYS A 56 -5.70 0.81 9.49
C LYS A 56 -5.68 1.25 8.03
N ALA A 57 -5.93 2.53 7.76
CA ALA A 57 -5.80 3.10 6.42
C ALA A 57 -4.37 3.00 5.87
N VAL A 58 -3.36 3.32 6.69
CA VAL A 58 -1.95 3.22 6.29
C VAL A 58 -1.58 1.78 5.96
N ILE A 59 -2.00 0.82 6.79
CA ILE A 59 -1.76 -0.60 6.53
C ILE A 59 -2.43 -1.03 5.23
N ASN A 60 -3.69 -0.65 5.00
CA ASN A 60 -4.40 -0.99 3.76
C ASN A 60 -3.68 -0.46 2.51
N VAL A 61 -3.21 0.79 2.53
CA VAL A 61 -2.43 1.35 1.42
C VAL A 61 -1.09 0.62 1.23
N LYS A 62 -0.41 0.24 2.31
CA LYS A 62 0.80 -0.59 2.22
C LYS A 62 0.52 -1.96 1.62
N MET A 63 -0.57 -2.60 2.01
CA MET A 63 -0.98 -3.89 1.45
C MET A 63 -1.23 -3.78 -0.06
N LEU A 64 -1.92 -2.73 -0.50
CA LEU A 64 -2.11 -2.45 -1.93
C LEU A 64 -0.77 -2.25 -2.66
N GLY A 65 0.14 -1.46 -2.08
CA GLY A 65 1.47 -1.27 -2.63
C GLY A 65 2.27 -2.58 -2.75
N MET A 66 2.16 -3.48 -1.76
CA MET A 66 2.79 -4.81 -1.82
C MET A 66 2.17 -5.71 -2.89
N ILE A 67 0.85 -5.65 -3.10
CA ILE A 67 0.17 -6.39 -4.18
C ILE A 67 0.65 -5.92 -5.56
N ILE A 68 0.95 -4.63 -5.73
CA ILE A 68 1.53 -4.08 -6.97
C ILE A 68 3.00 -4.50 -7.12
N LEU A 69 3.77 -4.49 -6.03
CA LEU A 69 5.20 -4.81 -6.02
C LEU A 69 5.47 -6.28 -6.34
N LEU A 70 4.70 -7.20 -5.75
CA LEU A 70 4.84 -8.66 -5.89
C LEU A 70 4.94 -9.15 -7.34
N PRO A 71 4.03 -8.82 -8.27
CA PRO A 71 4.13 -9.26 -9.66
C PRO A 71 5.36 -8.68 -10.36
N GLY A 72 5.79 -7.46 -10.03
CA GLY A 72 7.05 -6.89 -10.53
C GLY A 72 8.26 -7.70 -10.06
N LEU A 73 8.25 -8.14 -8.81
CA LEU A 73 9.31 -8.97 -8.24
C LEU A 73 9.35 -10.37 -8.87
N ILE A 74 8.18 -11.00 -9.06
CA ILE A 74 8.05 -12.29 -9.75
C ILE A 74 8.55 -12.19 -11.19
N LEU A 75 8.15 -11.14 -11.93
CA LEU A 75 8.62 -10.88 -13.29
C LEU A 75 10.14 -10.74 -13.33
N LEU A 76 10.73 -10.01 -12.39
CA LEU A 76 12.18 -9.82 -12.34
C LEU A 76 12.90 -11.16 -12.10
N LEU A 77 12.43 -11.98 -11.15
CA LEU A 77 13.00 -13.30 -10.87
C LEU A 77 12.91 -14.26 -12.08
N VAL A 78 11.81 -14.20 -12.85
CA VAL A 78 11.63 -15.05 -14.04
C VAL A 78 12.47 -14.55 -15.22
N LEU A 79 12.59 -13.23 -15.42
CA LEU A 79 13.30 -12.62 -16.57
C LEU A 79 14.83 -12.62 -16.43
N PHE A 80 15.34 -12.70 -15.20
CA PHE A 80 16.76 -12.70 -14.89
C PHE A 80 17.25 -14.05 -14.34
N LYS A 81 16.48 -15.12 -14.60
CA LYS A 81 16.87 -16.48 -14.30
C LYS A 81 18.11 -16.92 -15.06
#